data_AF-A0A101NK18-F1
#
_entry.id   AF-A0A101NK18-F1
#
_cell.length_a   1.000
_cell.length_b   1.000
_cell.length_c   1.000
_cell.angle_alpha   90.00
_cell.angle_beta   90.00
_cell.angle_gamma   90.00
#
_symmetry.space_group_name_H-M   'P 1'
#
loop_
_entity.id
_entity.type
_entity.pdbx_description
1 polymer ?
#
loop_
_entity_poly.entity_id
_entity_poly.type
_entity_poly.pdbx_seq_one_letter_code
_entity_poly.pdbx_strand_id
1 'polypeptide(L)'
;MAATRRRGRFTAVAAAVATAALTAGLTTGCDAVNKALDCVQTADSIADSVTDLQQAVENAANDPTQADASLDSIEKNLKKIGDKTDNADLNKAVDDVNKAVDNVRSAIKNGDKTPDVGPVTDAAGELTKVCTK
;
A
#
# COMPACT_ATOMS: atom_id res chain seq x y z
N MET A 1 30.20 -7.64 35.41
CA MET A 1 29.80 -7.98 34.03
C MET A 1 28.91 -6.86 33.51
N ALA A 2 29.33 -6.21 32.42
CA ALA A 2 28.62 -5.08 31.82
C ALA A 2 27.58 -5.59 30.82
N ALA A 3 26.36 -5.04 30.87
CA ALA A 3 25.38 -5.17 29.79
C ALA A 3 24.94 -3.77 29.39
N THR A 4 25.68 -3.22 28.43
CA THR A 4 25.39 -1.97 27.73
C THR A 4 24.06 -2.12 26.98
N ARG A 5 22.96 -1.60 27.53
CA ARG A 5 21.67 -1.54 26.82
C ARG A 5 21.77 -0.53 25.68
N ARG A 6 22.07 -1.03 24.50
CA ARG A 6 22.26 -0.28 23.26
C ARG A 6 20.89 0.18 22.73
N ARG A 7 20.48 1.36 23.17
CA ARG A 7 19.88 2.46 22.39
C ARG A 7 19.13 2.06 21.10
N GLY A 8 17.90 1.60 21.24
CA GLY A 8 16.90 1.66 20.16
C GLY A 8 16.31 3.06 20.11
N ARG A 9 16.94 3.98 19.37
CA ARG A 9 16.28 5.22 18.95
C ARG A 9 15.29 4.85 17.87
N PHE A 10 14.07 4.52 18.27
CA PHE A 10 12.95 4.44 17.34
C PHE A 10 12.69 5.87 16.83
N THR A 11 13.19 6.16 15.65
CA THR A 11 12.74 7.30 14.86
C THR A 11 11.33 7.00 14.41
N ALA A 12 10.34 7.52 15.14
CA ALA A 12 8.98 7.63 14.66
C ALA A 12 9.02 8.45 13.36
N VAL A 13 8.77 7.79 12.23
CA VAL A 13 8.61 8.47 10.95
C VAL A 13 7.24 9.14 10.99
N ALA A 14 7.24 10.45 11.15
CA ALA A 14 6.03 11.26 11.08
C ALA A 14 5.42 11.10 9.68
N ALA A 15 4.21 10.53 9.62
CA ALA A 15 3.41 10.49 8.40
C ALA A 15 3.11 11.93 7.96
N ALA A 16 3.75 12.37 6.88
CA ALA A 16 3.46 13.64 6.24
C ALA A 16 2.18 13.46 5.41
N VAL A 17 1.08 14.03 5.88
CA VAL A 17 -0.16 14.14 5.10
C VAL A 17 0.11 15.14 3.98
N ALA A 18 0.21 14.66 2.74
CA ALA A 18 0.36 15.53 1.58
C ALA A 18 -0.99 16.22 1.29
N THR A 19 -1.05 17.54 1.45
CA THR A 19 -2.17 18.36 0.98
C THR A 19 -2.09 18.48 -0.54
N ALA A 20 -2.85 17.65 -1.26
CA ALA A 20 -3.00 17.80 -2.70
C ALA A 20 -3.82 19.06 -3.01
N ALA A 21 -3.16 20.12 -3.48
CA ALA A 21 -3.83 21.28 -4.07
C ALA A 21 -4.28 20.91 -5.50
N LEU A 22 -5.54 20.48 -5.64
CA LEU A 22 -6.13 20.21 -6.95
C LEU A 22 -6.35 21.53 -7.71
N THR A 23 -5.43 21.85 -8.62
CA THR A 23 -5.63 22.85 -9.68
C THR A 23 -6.01 22.13 -10.97
N ALA A 24 -7.17 21.46 -10.98
CA ALA A 24 -7.70 20.83 -12.19
C ALA A 24 -8.57 21.83 -12.97
N GLY A 25 -8.21 22.07 -14.22
CA GLY A 25 -8.94 22.92 -15.16
C GLY A 25 -10.38 22.43 -15.38
N LEU A 26 -11.34 23.33 -15.11
CA LEU A 26 -12.77 23.07 -15.06
C LEU A 26 -13.46 23.01 -16.43
N THR A 27 -13.34 21.94 -17.22
CA THR A 27 -14.17 21.87 -18.45
C THR A 27 -14.90 20.54 -18.73
N THR A 28 -14.68 19.46 -17.98
CA THR A 28 -15.39 18.18 -18.21
C THR A 28 -15.82 17.48 -16.92
N GLY A 29 -16.97 17.88 -16.37
CA GLY A 29 -17.90 17.01 -15.62
C GLY A 29 -17.46 16.45 -14.25
N CYS A 30 -18.38 16.44 -13.29
CA CYS A 30 -18.19 15.84 -11.96
C CYS A 30 -17.71 14.36 -12.00
N ASP A 31 -17.88 13.63 -13.10
CA ASP A 31 -17.41 12.24 -13.26
C ASP A 31 -15.88 12.08 -13.15
N ALA A 32 -15.10 13.02 -13.68
CA ALA A 32 -13.65 12.98 -13.55
C ALA A 32 -13.22 13.22 -12.09
N VAL A 33 -13.91 14.14 -11.40
CA VAL A 33 -13.68 14.42 -9.98
C VAL A 33 -14.10 13.22 -9.12
N ASN A 34 -15.25 12.60 -9.40
CA ASN A 34 -15.70 11.40 -8.69
C ASN A 34 -14.73 10.23 -8.87
N LYS A 35 -14.26 9.98 -10.10
CA LYS A 35 -13.24 8.96 -10.37
C LYS A 35 -11.92 9.24 -9.65
N ALA A 36 -11.47 10.51 -9.61
CA ALA A 36 -10.28 10.89 -8.87
C ALA A 36 -10.45 10.67 -7.37
N LEU A 37 -11.60 11.04 -6.79
CA LEU A 37 -11.93 10.81 -5.38
C LEU A 37 -12.06 9.31 -5.05
N ASP A 38 -12.62 8.51 -5.94
CA ASP A 38 -12.68 7.05 -5.83
C ASP A 38 -11.26 6.44 -5.87
N CYS A 39 -10.38 6.95 -6.74
CA CYS A 39 -8.98 6.52 -6.83
C CYS A 39 -8.24 6.83 -5.53
N VAL A 40 -8.36 8.05 -5.02
CA VAL A 40 -7.73 8.47 -3.76
C VAL A 40 -8.27 7.68 -2.57
N GLN A 41 -9.58 7.53 -2.41
CA GLN A 41 -10.14 6.74 -1.30
C GLN A 41 -9.70 5.28 -1.33
N THR A 42 -9.61 4.70 -2.53
CA THR A 42 -9.18 3.29 -2.65
C THR A 42 -7.67 3.17 -2.45
N ALA A 43 -6.87 4.13 -2.92
CA ALA A 43 -5.44 4.20 -2.64
C ALA A 43 -5.16 4.37 -1.14
N ASP A 44 -5.96 5.17 -0.44
CA ASP A 44 -5.91 5.35 1.02
C ASP A 44 -6.22 4.03 1.75
N SER A 45 -7.29 3.32 1.33
CA SER A 45 -7.60 1.98 1.86
C SER A 45 -6.47 0.96 1.63
N ILE A 46 -5.71 1.11 0.53
CA ILE A 46 -4.51 0.29 0.27
C ILE A 46 -3.38 0.70 1.22
N ALA A 47 -3.15 1.99 1.45
CA ALA A 47 -2.15 2.46 2.40
C ALA A 47 -2.42 1.96 3.83
N ASP A 48 -3.68 1.95 4.25
CA ASP A 48 -4.12 1.33 5.51
C ASP A 48 -3.82 -0.17 5.52
N SER A 49 -4.22 -0.89 4.46
CA SER A 49 -3.97 -2.34 4.36
C SER A 49 -2.47 -2.69 4.33
N VAL A 50 -1.62 -1.81 3.77
CA VAL A 50 -0.16 -1.94 3.80
C VAL A 50 0.41 -1.66 5.20
N THR A 51 -0.20 -0.74 5.95
CA THR A 51 0.15 -0.50 7.36
C THR A 51 -0.22 -1.71 8.22
N ASP A 52 -1.41 -2.27 8.02
CA ASP A 52 -1.85 -3.51 8.66
C ASP A 52 -0.93 -4.68 8.30
N LEU A 53 -0.52 -4.79 7.04
CA LEU A 53 0.45 -5.78 6.60
C LEU A 53 1.80 -5.63 7.32
N GLN A 54 2.32 -4.41 7.45
CA GLN A 54 3.57 -4.16 8.17
C GLN A 54 3.48 -4.61 9.63
N GLN A 55 2.38 -4.25 10.31
CA GLN A 55 2.14 -4.68 11.68
C GLN A 55 1.95 -6.19 11.78
N ALA A 56 1.25 -6.80 10.83
CA ALA A 56 1.04 -8.24 10.79
C ALA A 56 2.35 -8.99 10.56
N VAL A 57 3.25 -8.46 9.71
CA VAL A 57 4.59 -9.03 9.47
C VAL A 57 5.50 -8.88 10.69
N GLU A 58 5.45 -7.76 11.40
CA GLU A 58 6.14 -7.60 12.69
C GLU A 58 5.67 -8.64 13.73
N ASN A 59 4.41 -9.07 13.62
CA ASN A 59 3.81 -10.09 14.46
C ASN A 59 3.73 -11.49 13.80
N ALA A 60 4.25 -11.68 12.58
CA ALA A 60 4.01 -12.88 11.78
C ALA A 60 4.68 -14.13 12.36
N ALA A 61 5.69 -13.96 13.22
CA ALA A 61 6.25 -15.04 14.01
C ALA A 61 5.21 -15.71 14.94
N ASN A 62 4.15 -14.99 15.32
CA ASN A 62 3.07 -15.49 16.17
C ASN A 62 1.85 -15.97 15.36
N ASP A 63 1.51 -15.28 14.26
CA ASP A 63 0.36 -15.63 13.42
C ASP A 63 0.56 -15.19 11.95
N PRO A 64 0.98 -16.10 11.06
CA PRO A 64 1.17 -15.78 9.64
C PRO A 64 -0.15 -15.56 8.88
N THR A 65 -1.31 -15.88 9.45
CA THR A 65 -2.60 -15.74 8.77
C THR A 65 -3.05 -14.28 8.68
N GLN A 66 -2.62 -13.43 9.62
CA GLN A 66 -2.93 -12.00 9.61
C GLN A 66 -2.26 -11.26 8.46
N ALA A 67 -1.02 -11.65 8.12
CA ALA A 67 -0.32 -11.10 6.98
C ALA A 67 -1.04 -11.48 5.67
N ASP A 68 -1.47 -12.74 5.53
CA ASP A 68 -2.21 -13.18 4.34
C ASP A 68 -3.56 -12.46 4.19
N ALA A 69 -4.29 -12.23 5.29
CA ALA A 69 -5.55 -11.47 5.28
C ALA A 69 -5.35 -9.99 4.86
N SER A 70 -4.22 -9.39 5.25
CA SER A 70 -3.87 -8.02 4.86
C SER A 70 -3.54 -7.95 3.36
N LEU A 71 -2.74 -8.90 2.86
CA LEU A 71 -2.44 -9.05 1.42
C LEU A 71 -3.71 -9.23 0.59
N ASP A 72 -4.64 -10.08 1.06
CA ASP A 72 -5.96 -10.29 0.46
C ASP A 72 -6.78 -8.99 0.35
N SER A 73 -6.69 -8.13 1.36
CA SER A 73 -7.39 -6.85 1.40
C SER A 73 -6.78 -5.86 0.40
N ILE A 74 -5.45 -5.85 0.27
CA ILE A 74 -4.73 -5.09 -0.74
C ILE A 74 -5.19 -5.52 -2.14
N GLU A 75 -5.13 -6.81 -2.47
CA GLU A 75 -5.56 -7.35 -3.78
C GLU A 75 -7.01 -6.98 -4.13
N LYS A 76 -7.93 -7.11 -3.16
CA LYS A 76 -9.34 -6.73 -3.35
C LYS A 76 -9.50 -5.24 -3.65
N ASN A 77 -8.75 -4.38 -3.00
CA ASN A 77 -8.81 -2.94 -3.23
C ASN A 77 -8.16 -2.56 -4.57
N LEU A 78 -7.03 -3.17 -4.92
CA LEU A 78 -6.37 -3.01 -6.23
C LEU A 78 -7.29 -3.38 -7.39
N LYS A 79 -8.00 -4.51 -7.28
CA LYS A 79 -8.97 -4.93 -8.28
C LYS A 79 -10.07 -3.89 -8.50
N LYS A 80 -10.59 -3.28 -7.42
CA LYS A 80 -11.60 -2.21 -7.53
C LYS A 80 -11.09 -0.98 -8.26
N ILE A 81 -9.80 -0.65 -8.13
CA ILE A 81 -9.18 0.49 -8.84
C ILE A 81 -9.05 0.17 -10.33
N GLY A 82 -8.46 -0.97 -10.66
CA GLY A 82 -8.27 -1.38 -12.06
C GLY A 82 -9.59 -1.49 -12.83
N ASP A 83 -10.65 -1.99 -12.20
CA ASP A 83 -11.98 -2.12 -12.83
C ASP A 83 -12.67 -0.76 -13.07
N LYS A 84 -12.23 0.32 -12.42
CA LYS A 84 -12.88 1.66 -12.48
C LYS A 84 -12.22 2.62 -13.46
N THR A 85 -11.08 2.24 -14.06
CA THR A 85 -10.21 3.14 -14.82
C THR A 85 -9.65 2.51 -16.09
N ASP A 86 -9.56 3.30 -17.15
CA ASP A 86 -8.92 2.91 -18.41
C ASP A 86 -7.47 3.44 -18.51
N ASN A 87 -6.93 3.99 -17.41
CA ASN A 87 -5.60 4.60 -17.40
C ASN A 87 -4.51 3.51 -17.36
N ALA A 88 -3.69 3.44 -18.42
CA ALA A 88 -2.59 2.51 -18.54
C ALA A 88 -1.54 2.65 -17.42
N ASP A 89 -1.24 3.88 -16.99
CA ASP A 89 -0.29 4.13 -15.90
C ASP A 89 -0.83 3.61 -14.57
N LEU A 90 -2.14 3.73 -14.36
CA LEU A 90 -2.81 3.24 -13.15
C LEU A 90 -2.87 1.70 -13.14
N ASN A 91 -3.18 1.08 -14.28
CA ASN A 91 -3.16 -0.37 -14.42
C ASN A 91 -1.74 -0.93 -14.21
N LYS A 92 -0.72 -0.25 -14.72
CA LYS A 92 0.68 -0.62 -14.48
C LYS A 92 1.04 -0.53 -12.99
N ALA A 93 0.64 0.55 -12.32
CA ALA A 93 0.88 0.70 -10.89
C ALA A 93 0.14 -0.39 -10.08
N VAL A 94 -1.11 -0.70 -10.44
CA VAL A 94 -1.88 -1.81 -9.84
C VAL A 94 -1.15 -3.16 -10.02
N ASP A 95 -0.66 -3.44 -11.22
CA ASP A 95 0.09 -4.66 -11.51
C ASP A 95 1.38 -4.77 -10.69
N ASP A 96 2.07 -3.65 -10.49
CA ASP A 96 3.32 -3.63 -9.72
C ASP A 96 3.06 -3.86 -8.22
N VAL A 97 1.96 -3.33 -7.66
CA VAL A 97 1.53 -3.67 -6.29
C VAL A 97 1.14 -5.14 -6.19
N ASN A 98 0.37 -5.69 -7.14
CA ASN A 98 -0.02 -7.11 -7.15
C ASN A 98 1.21 -8.03 -7.15
N LYS A 99 2.21 -7.75 -8.00
CA LYS A 99 3.47 -8.52 -8.01
C LYS A 99 4.21 -8.46 -6.68
N ALA A 100 4.25 -7.28 -6.05
CA ALA A 100 4.89 -7.13 -4.75
C ALA A 100 4.15 -7.95 -3.67
N VAL A 101 2.82 -7.92 -3.66
CA VAL A 101 1.97 -8.73 -2.78
C VAL A 101 2.20 -10.23 -3.00
N ASP A 102 2.24 -10.69 -4.25
CA ASP A 102 2.51 -12.08 -4.61
C ASP A 102 3.89 -12.55 -4.11
N ASN A 103 4.90 -11.69 -4.18
CA ASN A 103 6.23 -11.99 -3.67
C ASN A 103 6.22 -12.16 -2.14
N VAL A 104 5.56 -11.27 -1.40
CA VAL A 104 5.42 -11.36 0.06
C VAL A 104 4.66 -12.64 0.43
N ARG A 105 3.53 -12.90 -0.22
CA ARG A 105 2.73 -14.11 -0.04
C ARG A 105 3.54 -15.38 -0.29
N SER A 106 4.35 -15.38 -1.34
CA SER A 106 5.23 -16.50 -1.67
C SER A 106 6.32 -16.69 -0.61
N ALA A 107 6.92 -15.61 -0.10
CA ALA A 107 7.89 -15.69 0.99
C ALA A 107 7.29 -16.31 2.26
N ILE A 108 6.10 -15.86 2.67
CA ILE A 108 5.36 -16.41 3.81
C ILE A 108 5.08 -17.91 3.61
N LYS A 109 4.57 -18.30 2.43
CA LYS A 109 4.30 -19.71 2.09
C LYS A 109 5.56 -20.58 2.11
N ASN A 110 6.70 -20.01 1.78
CA ASN A 110 8.01 -20.68 1.82
C ASN A 110 8.61 -20.72 3.24
N GLY A 111 7.90 -20.21 4.25
CA GLY A 111 8.31 -20.26 5.65
C GLY A 111 9.11 -19.05 6.13
N ASP A 112 9.18 -17.97 5.34
CA ASP A 112 9.73 -16.71 5.79
C ASP A 112 8.80 -16.09 6.84
N LYS A 113 9.37 -15.79 8.02
CA LYS A 113 8.65 -15.20 9.15
C LYS A 113 8.77 -13.67 9.17
N THR A 114 9.64 -13.11 8.35
CA THR A 114 9.91 -11.68 8.24
C THR A 114 10.07 -11.31 6.76
N PRO A 115 9.04 -11.57 5.93
CA PRO A 115 9.10 -11.21 4.51
C PRO A 115 9.31 -9.70 4.35
N ASP A 116 10.08 -9.31 3.33
CA ASP A 116 10.27 -7.91 3.00
C ASP A 116 9.01 -7.32 2.35
N VAL A 117 8.36 -6.39 3.05
CA VAL A 117 7.16 -5.67 2.59
C VAL A 117 7.47 -4.31 1.97
N GLY A 118 8.74 -3.88 1.96
CA GLY A 118 9.18 -2.63 1.34
C GLY A 118 8.69 -2.46 -0.11
N PRO A 119 8.81 -3.49 -0.98
CA PRO A 119 8.30 -3.41 -2.34
C PRO A 119 6.79 -3.14 -2.45
N VAL A 120 5.99 -3.61 -1.48
CA VAL A 120 4.55 -3.35 -1.45
C VAL A 120 4.28 -1.88 -1.12
N THR A 121 4.98 -1.34 -0.13
CA THR A 121 4.88 0.07 0.28
C THR A 121 5.30 1.01 -0.84
N ASP A 122 6.42 0.71 -1.52
CA ASP A 122 6.92 1.52 -2.64
C ASP A 122 5.91 1.54 -3.79
N ALA A 123 5.39 0.37 -4.19
CA ALA A 123 4.41 0.26 -5.25
C ALA A 123 3.08 0.98 -4.89
N ALA A 124 2.61 0.87 -3.64
CA ALA A 124 1.43 1.58 -3.17
C ALA A 124 1.63 3.11 -3.18
N GLY A 125 2.85 3.57 -2.89
CA GLY A 125 3.24 4.97 -3.03
C GLY A 125 3.17 5.46 -4.48
N GLU A 126 3.66 4.68 -5.44
CA GLU A 126 3.53 4.99 -6.87
C GLU A 126 2.07 5.00 -7.33
N LEU A 127 1.25 4.06 -6.86
CA LEU A 127 -0.19 4.02 -7.14
C LEU A 127 -0.88 5.33 -6.70
N THR A 128 -0.59 5.79 -5.48
CA THR A 128 -1.14 7.04 -4.95
C THR A 128 -0.72 8.24 -5.81
N LYS A 129 0.56 8.28 -6.23
CA LYS A 129 1.05 9.34 -7.14
C LYS A 129 0.28 9.36 -8.45
N VAL A 130 -0.03 8.19 -9.03
CA VAL A 130 -0.83 8.10 -10.26
C VAL A 130 -2.28 8.54 -10.02
N CYS A 131 -2.89 8.18 -8.90
CA CYS A 131 -4.25 8.62 -8.55
C CYS A 131 -4.40 10.13 -8.35
N THR A 132 -3.30 10.84 -8.05
CA THR A 132 -3.28 12.31 -7.89
C THR A 132 -2.92 13.08 -9.16
N LYS A 133 -2.61 12.38 -10.26
CA LYS A 133 -2.23 12.96 -11.55
C LYS A 133 -3.44 13.28 -12.43
#